data_AF-J9GCM4-F1
#
_entry.id   AF-J9GCM4-F1
#
_cell.length_a   1.000
_cell.length_b   1.000
_cell.length_c   1.000
_cell.angle_alpha   90.00
_cell.angle_beta   90.00
_cell.angle_gamma   90.00
#
_symmetry.space_group_name_H-M   'P 1'
#
loop_
_entity.id
_entity.type
_entity.pdbx_description
1 polymer ?
#
loop_
_entity_poly.entity_id
_entity_poly.type
_entity_poly.pdbx_seq_one_letter_code
_entity_poly.pdbx_strand_id
1 'polypeptide(L)'
;MLVSVNPKTYQVLMISLPRDSYIPVSCKKNYNACAAVAGQSDKLTHTGWYGIGTTESTIEDYLGIEVNYTVRVNFSSLINIVDAIGGIDVYVEPGLEVDRFFANGTEGVKAGMNHLEGERALAFARERHAYLDGDLQRTKNQQIVLRAMLKRLLSPSMVMNYPKVMEALSTAFDTNMSENRNQIAVDFRTV
;
A
#
# COMPACT_ATOMS: atom_id res chain seq x y z
N MET A 1 4.25 3.96 1.87
CA MET A 1 4.34 4.35 0.44
C MET A 1 3.66 5.70 0.31
N LEU A 2 4.21 6.63 -0.47
CA LEU A 2 3.58 7.88 -0.83
C LEU A 2 3.04 7.73 -2.26
N VAL A 3 1.80 8.15 -2.51
CA VAL A 3 1.18 8.12 -3.83
C VAL A 3 0.75 9.54 -4.18
N SER A 4 1.31 10.07 -5.27
CA SER A 4 0.93 11.37 -5.82
C SER A 4 0.05 11.14 -7.05
N VAL A 5 -1.11 11.78 -7.07
CA VAL A 5 -2.09 11.69 -8.15
C VAL A 5 -2.30 13.08 -8.72
N ASN A 6 -2.10 13.23 -10.03
CA ASN A 6 -2.42 14.45 -10.75
C ASN A 6 -3.61 14.19 -11.70
N PRO A 7 -4.82 14.64 -11.34
CA PRO A 7 -6.02 14.39 -12.13
C PRO A 7 -6.09 15.22 -13.42
N LYS A 8 -5.25 16.25 -13.58
CA LYS A 8 -5.19 17.05 -14.81
C LYS A 8 -4.35 16.38 -15.89
N THR A 9 -3.28 15.69 -15.48
CA THR A 9 -2.36 15.00 -16.39
C THR A 9 -2.61 13.49 -16.44
N TYR A 10 -3.55 12.96 -15.63
CA TYR A 10 -3.82 11.52 -15.49
C TYR A 10 -2.56 10.72 -15.15
N GLN A 11 -1.77 11.25 -14.22
CA GLN A 11 -0.50 10.63 -13.80
C GLN A 11 -0.56 10.24 -12.34
N VAL A 12 -0.08 9.02 -12.06
CA VAL A 12 0.11 8.51 -10.70
C VAL A 12 1.58 8.18 -10.51
N LEU A 13 2.18 8.78 -9.49
CA LEU A 13 3.54 8.48 -9.05
C LEU A 13 3.50 7.76 -7.71
N MET A 14 4.04 6.55 -7.68
CA MET A 14 4.21 5.78 -6.44
C MET A 14 5.66 5.87 -5.97
N ILE A 15 5.86 6.46 -4.79
CA ILE A 15 7.17 6.62 -4.17
C ILE A 15 7.22 5.71 -2.95
N SER A 16 8.15 4.76 -2.98
CA SER A 16 8.38 3.87 -1.85
C SER A 16 9.42 4.47 -0.93
N LEU A 17 9.06 4.62 0.34
CA LEU A 17 9.97 5.05 1.40
C LEU A 17 10.47 3.80 2.12
N PRO A 18 11.79 3.52 2.10
CA PRO A 18 12.34 2.34 2.78
C PRO A 18 12.01 2.39 4.27
N ARG A 19 11.52 1.28 4.81
CA ARG A 19 11.08 1.19 6.21
C ARG A 19 12.20 1.47 7.21
N ASP A 20 13.43 1.17 6.81
CA ASP A 20 14.66 1.29 7.61
C ASP A 20 15.37 2.64 7.38
N SER A 21 14.72 3.60 6.71
CA SER A 21 15.27 4.96 6.52
C SER A 21 15.47 5.65 7.87
N TYR A 22 16.69 6.11 8.13
CA TYR A 22 17.05 6.81 9.37
C TYR A 22 16.74 8.30 9.26
N ILE A 23 15.61 8.72 9.84
CA ILE A 23 15.06 10.08 9.68
C ILE A 23 14.60 10.64 11.03
N PRO A 24 14.64 11.98 11.23
CA PRO A 24 14.17 12.60 12.45
C PRO A 24 12.66 12.44 12.61
N VAL A 25 12.22 11.91 13.76
CA VAL A 25 10.80 11.72 14.05
C VAL A 25 10.14 13.06 14.35
N SER A 26 9.06 13.37 13.62
CA SER A 26 8.22 14.54 13.86
C SER A 26 6.94 14.16 14.59
N CYS A 27 6.59 14.96 15.59
CA CYS A 27 5.47 14.73 16.49
C CYS A 27 4.38 15.80 16.38
N LYS A 28 4.38 16.61 15.32
CA LYS A 28 3.48 17.78 15.17
C LYS A 28 2.00 17.39 15.18
N LYS A 29 1.65 16.25 14.57
CA LYS A 29 0.26 15.78 14.46
C LYS A 29 -0.15 14.80 15.56
N ASN A 30 0.77 14.32 16.39
CA ASN A 30 0.46 13.43 17.52
C ASN A 30 1.49 13.53 18.66
N TYR A 31 1.56 14.71 19.30
CA TYR A 31 2.61 15.01 20.27
C TYR A 31 2.62 14.06 21.48
N ASN A 32 1.45 13.79 22.06
CA ASN A 32 1.34 12.99 23.29
C ASN A 32 1.87 11.55 23.12
N ALA A 33 1.75 10.97 21.91
CA ALA A 33 2.20 9.61 21.65
C ALA A 33 3.72 9.49 21.45
N CYS A 34 4.39 10.52 20.92
CA CYS A 34 5.80 10.43 20.53
C CYS A 34 6.74 11.50 21.12
N ALA A 35 6.27 12.29 22.10
CA ALA A 35 7.08 13.36 22.73
C ALA A 35 8.48 12.89 23.18
N ALA A 36 8.60 11.66 23.69
CA ALA A 36 9.88 11.10 24.15
C ALA A 36 10.94 10.92 23.05
N VAL A 37 10.51 10.84 21.78
CA VAL A 37 11.39 10.61 20.62
C VAL A 37 11.38 11.77 19.62
N ALA A 38 10.67 12.88 19.92
CA ALA A 38 10.56 14.01 19.02
C ALA A 38 11.95 14.60 18.68
N GLY A 39 12.23 14.73 17.37
CA GLY A 39 13.51 15.23 16.85
C GLY A 39 14.64 14.20 16.86
N GLN A 40 14.49 13.04 17.50
CA GLN A 40 15.47 11.97 17.44
C GLN A 40 15.36 11.23 16.11
N SER A 41 16.49 10.81 15.54
CA SER A 41 16.49 10.00 14.33
C SER A 41 16.30 8.53 14.68
N ASP A 42 15.37 7.89 13.98
CA ASP A 42 15.07 6.48 14.08
C ASP A 42 14.61 5.95 12.72
N LYS A 43 14.44 4.64 12.60
CA LYS A 43 13.89 4.04 11.38
C LYS A 43 12.43 4.48 11.18
N LEU A 44 12.09 4.84 9.94
CA LEU A 44 10.74 5.29 9.56
C LEU A 44 9.64 4.35 10.06
N THR A 45 9.84 3.03 10.04
CA THR A 45 8.83 2.07 10.50
C THR A 45 8.43 2.19 11.97
N HIS A 46 9.26 2.78 12.84
CA HIS A 46 8.93 2.96 14.25
C HIS A 46 7.90 4.08 14.44
N THR A 47 7.80 5.04 13.52
CA THR A 47 6.79 6.11 13.59
C THR A 47 5.35 5.56 13.65
N GLY A 48 5.10 4.43 12.99
CA GLY A 48 3.79 3.76 13.01
C GLY A 48 3.37 3.24 14.39
N TRP A 49 4.33 2.95 15.28
CA TRP A 49 4.04 2.55 16.67
C TRP A 49 3.36 3.67 17.45
N TYR A 50 3.72 4.91 17.17
CA TYR A 50 3.14 6.11 17.78
C TYR A 50 1.87 6.60 17.07
N GLY A 51 1.44 5.89 16.03
CA GLY A 51 0.23 6.19 15.27
C GLY A 51 0.50 6.83 13.90
N ILE A 52 -0.56 6.84 13.07
CA ILE A 52 -0.46 7.31 11.68
C ILE A 52 -0.08 8.79 11.59
N GLY A 53 -0.56 9.63 12.52
CA GLY A 53 -0.23 11.05 12.58
C GLY A 53 1.27 11.31 12.76
N THR A 54 1.98 10.48 13.55
CA THR A 54 3.45 10.59 13.70
C THR A 54 4.16 10.21 12.40
N THR A 55 3.69 9.18 11.70
CA THR A 55 4.23 8.77 10.40
C THR A 55 4.04 9.88 9.36
N GLU A 56 2.82 10.44 9.30
CA GLU A 56 2.43 11.53 8.41
C GLU A 56 3.31 12.77 8.64
N SER A 57 3.36 13.31 9.86
CA SER A 57 4.16 14.50 10.14
C SER A 57 5.65 14.29 9.92
N THR A 58 6.15 13.06 10.16
CA THR A 58 7.56 12.73 9.90
C THR A 58 7.87 12.78 8.40
N ILE A 59 6.99 12.23 7.55
CA ILE A 59 7.16 12.25 6.10
C ILE A 59 7.04 13.66 5.55
N GLU A 60 6.05 14.43 6.02
CA GLU A 60 5.85 15.84 5.63
C GLU A 60 7.09 16.69 5.93
N ASP A 61 7.61 16.60 7.16
CA ASP A 61 8.78 17.37 7.57
C ASP A 61 10.05 16.92 6.85
N TYR A 62 10.22 15.61 6.62
CA TYR A 62 11.41 15.08 5.95
C TYR A 62 11.46 15.44 4.47
N LEU A 63 10.32 15.46 3.78
CA LEU A 63 10.24 15.73 2.34
C LEU A 63 9.85 17.18 2.00
N GLY A 64 9.41 17.97 2.99
CA GLY A 64 8.92 19.34 2.78
C GLY A 64 7.62 19.39 1.96
N ILE A 65 6.72 18.42 2.17
CA ILE A 65 5.44 18.30 1.46
C ILE A 65 4.26 18.29 2.44
N GLU A 66 3.05 18.46 1.91
CA GLU A 66 1.81 18.21 2.63
C GLU A 66 1.20 16.89 2.17
N VAL A 67 0.78 16.05 3.12
CA VAL A 67 0.07 14.80 2.83
C VAL A 67 -1.42 15.06 2.98
N ASN A 68 -2.17 15.00 1.87
CA ASN A 68 -3.60 15.28 1.90
C ASN A 68 -4.40 14.19 2.62
N TYR A 69 -4.03 12.93 2.38
CA TYR A 69 -4.77 11.78 2.87
C TYR A 69 -3.86 10.65 3.32
N THR A 70 -4.30 9.89 4.30
CA THR A 70 -3.63 8.69 4.80
C THR A 70 -4.55 7.48 4.67
N VAL A 71 -3.94 6.33 4.36
CA VAL A 71 -4.60 5.02 4.33
C VAL A 71 -3.72 4.04 5.08
N ARG A 72 -4.27 3.39 6.11
CA ARG A 72 -3.59 2.35 6.88
C ARG A 72 -4.30 1.02 6.70
N VAL A 73 -3.54 0.04 6.19
CA VAL A 73 -3.97 -1.34 5.97
C VAL A 73 -3.11 -2.28 6.81
N ASN A 74 -3.72 -3.33 7.36
CA ASN A 74 -3.00 -4.46 7.95
C ASN A 74 -3.03 -5.68 7.00
N PHE A 75 -2.49 -6.81 7.45
CA PHE A 75 -2.44 -8.02 6.63
C PHE A 75 -3.82 -8.61 6.34
N SER A 76 -4.68 -8.72 7.35
CA SER A 76 -6.06 -9.20 7.18
C SER A 76 -6.85 -8.29 6.25
N SER A 77 -6.67 -6.97 6.37
CA SER A 77 -7.23 -5.99 5.44
C SER A 77 -6.84 -6.29 4.00
N LEU A 78 -5.53 -6.46 3.73
CA LEU A 78 -5.06 -6.73 2.37
C LEU A 78 -5.68 -8.02 1.80
N ILE A 79 -5.66 -9.10 2.58
CA ILE A 79 -6.23 -10.41 2.18
C ILE A 79 -7.71 -10.22 1.82
N ASN A 80 -8.49 -9.68 2.75
CA ASN A 80 -9.95 -9.51 2.58
C ASN A 80 -10.28 -8.63 1.37
N ILE A 81 -9.51 -7.56 1.14
CA ILE A 81 -9.70 -6.67 0.00
C ILE A 81 -9.47 -7.43 -1.31
N VAL A 82 -8.35 -8.16 -1.41
CA VAL A 82 -7.99 -8.92 -2.61
C VAL A 82 -9.02 -10.02 -2.88
N ASP A 83 -9.49 -10.72 -1.85
CA ASP A 83 -10.50 -11.76 -2.00
C ASP A 83 -11.86 -11.17 -2.41
N ALA A 84 -12.25 -10.03 -1.83
CA ALA A 84 -13.51 -9.35 -2.16
C ALA A 84 -13.56 -8.85 -3.61
N ILE A 85 -12.40 -8.54 -4.20
CA ILE A 85 -12.31 -8.15 -5.62
C ILE A 85 -12.09 -9.35 -6.55
N GLY A 86 -12.09 -10.58 -6.01
CA GLY A 86 -11.92 -11.82 -6.76
C GLY A 86 -10.50 -12.04 -7.27
N GLY A 87 -9.51 -11.70 -6.44
CA GLY A 87 -8.08 -11.85 -6.75
C GLY A 87 -7.52 -10.73 -7.63
N ILE A 88 -6.20 -10.79 -7.82
CA ILE A 88 -5.44 -9.85 -8.66
C ILE A 88 -4.54 -10.59 -9.65
N ASP A 89 -4.35 -10.00 -10.82
CA ASP A 89 -3.43 -10.52 -11.83
C ASP A 89 -2.11 -9.73 -11.81
N VAL A 90 -1.00 -10.45 -11.59
CA VAL A 90 0.36 -9.87 -11.59
C VAL A 90 1.20 -10.50 -12.69
N TYR A 91 2.04 -9.69 -13.33
CA TYR A 91 3.04 -10.17 -14.27
C TYR A 91 4.40 -10.28 -13.56
N VAL A 92 5.04 -11.43 -13.67
CA VAL A 92 6.35 -11.73 -13.10
C VAL A 92 7.34 -11.90 -14.25
N GLU A 93 8.40 -11.11 -14.25
CA GLU A 93 9.44 -11.19 -15.27
C GLU A 93 10.21 -12.52 -15.17
N PRO A 94 10.68 -13.09 -16.29
CA PRO A 94 11.57 -14.24 -16.25
C PRO A 94 12.80 -13.99 -15.38
N GLY A 95 13.12 -14.94 -14.49
CA GLY A 95 14.18 -14.84 -13.49
C GLY A 95 13.71 -14.33 -12.12
N LEU A 96 12.44 -13.92 -11.98
CA LEU A 96 11.81 -13.54 -10.71
C LEU A 96 10.79 -14.57 -10.21
N GLU A 97 10.65 -15.71 -10.89
CA GLU A 97 9.90 -16.85 -10.40
C GLU A 97 10.50 -17.43 -9.12
N VAL A 98 9.64 -17.92 -8.25
CA VAL A 98 10.00 -18.58 -7.00
C VAL A 98 9.02 -19.73 -6.78
N ASP A 99 9.49 -20.89 -6.36
CA ASP A 99 8.58 -22.03 -6.15
C ASP A 99 7.74 -21.88 -4.88
N ARG A 100 8.30 -21.22 -3.87
CA ARG A 100 7.67 -21.03 -2.57
C ARG A 100 8.06 -19.69 -1.96
N PHE A 101 7.11 -19.00 -1.36
CA PHE A 101 7.41 -17.79 -0.57
C PHE A 101 7.91 -18.18 0.82
N PHE A 102 9.04 -17.61 1.24
CA PHE A 102 9.52 -17.68 2.62
C PHE A 102 8.65 -16.86 3.57
N ALA A 103 7.95 -15.83 3.07
CA ALA A 103 7.15 -14.93 3.89
C ALA A 103 6.06 -15.62 4.73
N ASN A 104 5.45 -16.69 4.20
CA ASN A 104 4.42 -17.48 4.88
C ASN A 104 4.38 -18.96 4.43
N GLY A 105 5.32 -19.42 3.59
CA GLY A 105 5.36 -20.80 3.13
C GLY A 105 4.29 -21.16 2.08
N THR A 106 3.59 -20.20 1.49
CA THR A 106 2.63 -20.45 0.40
C THR A 106 3.32 -20.70 -0.94
N GLU A 107 2.56 -21.23 -1.89
CA GLU A 107 3.02 -21.40 -3.28
C GLU A 107 3.51 -20.07 -3.85
N GLY A 108 4.69 -20.11 -4.48
CA GLY A 108 5.32 -18.96 -5.09
C GLY A 108 4.67 -18.52 -6.41
N VAL A 109 5.45 -17.98 -7.34
CA VAL A 109 5.00 -17.48 -8.64
C VAL A 109 5.85 -18.01 -9.78
N LYS A 110 5.26 -18.12 -10.97
CA LYS A 110 5.96 -18.49 -12.20
C LYS A 110 6.20 -17.27 -13.08
N ALA A 111 7.14 -17.35 -14.02
CA ALA A 111 7.32 -16.30 -15.01
C ALA A 111 6.04 -16.14 -15.85
N GLY A 112 5.68 -14.89 -16.15
CA GLY A 112 4.45 -14.53 -16.85
C GLY A 112 3.31 -14.11 -15.93
N MET A 113 2.07 -14.29 -16.39
CA MET A 113 0.87 -13.89 -15.65
C MET A 113 0.53 -14.88 -14.55
N ASN A 114 0.29 -14.38 -13.34
CA ASN A 114 -0.15 -15.14 -12.18
C ASN A 114 -1.41 -14.50 -11.61
N HIS A 115 -2.42 -15.31 -11.34
CA HIS A 115 -3.59 -14.90 -10.58
C HIS A 115 -3.37 -15.19 -9.10
N LEU A 116 -3.46 -14.16 -8.25
CA LEU A 116 -3.20 -14.24 -6.82
C LEU A 116 -4.45 -13.87 -6.02
N GLU A 117 -4.91 -14.82 -5.21
CA GLU A 117 -5.89 -14.59 -4.14
C GLU A 117 -5.20 -14.00 -2.90
N GLY A 118 -5.97 -13.57 -1.90
CA GLY A 118 -5.53 -12.68 -0.83
C GLY A 118 -4.29 -13.15 -0.08
N GLU A 119 -4.22 -14.42 0.35
CA GLU A 119 -3.05 -14.93 1.06
C GLU A 119 -1.79 -14.97 0.18
N ARG A 120 -1.92 -15.35 -1.09
CA ARG A 120 -0.79 -15.38 -2.04
C ARG A 120 -0.37 -13.99 -2.46
N ALA A 121 -1.31 -13.05 -2.61
CA ALA A 121 -1.03 -11.64 -2.86
C ALA A 121 -0.26 -11.01 -1.70
N LEU A 122 -0.67 -11.31 -0.46
CA LEU A 122 0.07 -10.89 0.74
C LEU A 122 1.48 -11.51 0.77
N ALA A 123 1.61 -12.80 0.46
CA ALA A 123 2.90 -13.48 0.42
C ALA A 123 3.84 -12.83 -0.59
N PHE A 124 3.35 -12.59 -1.81
CA PHE A 124 4.09 -11.95 -2.90
C PHE A 124 4.58 -10.54 -2.51
N ALA A 125 3.74 -9.73 -1.85
CA ALA A 125 4.09 -8.38 -1.37
C ALA A 125 5.06 -8.37 -0.18
N ARG A 126 5.18 -9.49 0.56
CA ARG A 126 6.04 -9.61 1.74
C ARG A 126 7.36 -10.29 1.46
N GLU A 127 7.46 -11.04 0.36
CA GLU A 127 8.64 -11.81 0.03
C GLU A 127 9.87 -10.90 -0.13
N ARG A 128 10.98 -11.35 0.45
CA ARG A 128 12.26 -10.64 0.48
C ARG A 128 13.42 -11.60 0.27
N HIS A 129 13.39 -12.75 0.93
CA HIS A 129 14.54 -13.64 1.06
C HIS A 129 14.72 -14.53 -0.17
N ALA A 130 13.68 -14.71 -0.97
CA ALA A 130 13.77 -15.39 -2.26
C ALA A 130 14.49 -14.56 -3.35
N TYR A 131 14.70 -13.26 -3.14
CA TYR A 131 15.23 -12.35 -4.16
C TYR A 131 16.62 -11.81 -3.80
N LEU A 132 17.52 -11.76 -4.78
CA LEU A 132 18.85 -11.15 -4.64
C LEU A 132 18.76 -9.66 -4.21
N ASP A 133 17.84 -8.92 -4.82
CA ASP A 133 17.56 -7.51 -4.54
C ASP A 133 16.83 -7.28 -3.20
N GLY A 134 16.45 -8.35 -2.50
CA GLY A 134 15.89 -8.29 -1.16
C GLY A 134 14.72 -7.33 -1.01
N ASP A 135 14.93 -6.28 -0.22
CA ASP A 135 13.89 -5.29 0.09
C ASP A 135 13.51 -4.41 -1.11
N LEU A 136 14.42 -4.22 -2.06
CA LEU A 136 14.13 -3.48 -3.29
C LEU A 136 13.11 -4.24 -4.13
N GLN A 137 13.28 -5.56 -4.28
CA GLN A 137 12.30 -6.38 -4.99
C GLN A 137 10.97 -6.46 -4.23
N ARG A 138 11.01 -6.62 -2.90
CA ARG A 138 9.79 -6.55 -2.06
C ARG A 138 9.01 -5.26 -2.31
N THR A 139 9.71 -4.14 -2.36
CA THR A 139 9.13 -2.83 -2.62
C THR A 139 8.51 -2.73 -4.00
N LYS A 140 9.16 -3.29 -5.04
CA LYS A 140 8.59 -3.39 -6.39
C LYS A 140 7.33 -4.26 -6.39
N ASN A 141 7.36 -5.41 -5.72
CA ASN A 141 6.21 -6.31 -5.60
C ASN A 141 5.01 -5.63 -4.93
N GLN A 142 5.23 -4.82 -3.89
CA GLN A 142 4.16 -4.03 -3.26
C GLN A 142 3.51 -3.04 -4.23
N GLN A 143 4.31 -2.37 -5.07
CA GLN A 143 3.78 -1.49 -6.12
C GLN A 143 3.01 -2.27 -7.19
N ILE A 144 3.47 -3.47 -7.55
CA ILE A 144 2.78 -4.37 -8.48
C ILE A 144 1.41 -4.77 -7.90
N VAL A 145 1.36 -5.19 -6.63
CA VAL A 145 0.10 -5.52 -5.95
C VAL A 145 -0.85 -4.34 -5.94
N LEU A 146 -0.39 -3.15 -5.52
CA LEU A 146 -1.24 -1.96 -5.50
C LEU A 146 -1.78 -1.61 -6.89
N ARG A 147 -0.94 -1.66 -7.92
CA ARG A 147 -1.36 -1.43 -9.31
C ARG A 147 -2.39 -2.46 -9.79
N ALA A 148 -2.19 -3.73 -9.46
CA ALA A 148 -3.09 -4.81 -9.83
C ALA A 148 -4.45 -4.67 -9.12
N MET A 149 -4.45 -4.31 -7.84
CA MET A 149 -5.67 -3.99 -7.09
C MET A 149 -6.44 -2.82 -7.73
N LEU A 150 -5.75 -1.72 -8.06
CA LEU A 150 -6.37 -0.56 -8.73
C LEU A 150 -6.95 -0.94 -10.09
N LYS A 151 -6.19 -1.68 -10.91
CA LYS A 151 -6.66 -2.17 -12.22
C LYS A 151 -7.91 -3.06 -12.08
N ARG A 152 -7.95 -3.91 -11.04
CA ARG A 152 -9.10 -4.77 -10.78
C ARG A 152 -10.31 -3.96 -10.33
N LEU A 153 -10.14 -3.02 -9.40
CA LEU A 153 -11.20 -2.14 -8.91
C LEU A 153 -11.83 -1.28 -10.02
N LEU A 154 -11.01 -0.82 -10.97
CA LEU A 154 -11.44 -0.03 -12.11
C LEU A 154 -11.95 -0.87 -13.30
N SER A 155 -11.94 -2.20 -13.19
CA SER A 155 -12.44 -3.06 -14.26
C SER A 155 -13.97 -2.92 -14.43
N PRO A 156 -14.49 -3.09 -15.67
CA PRO A 156 -15.93 -2.91 -15.94
C PRO A 156 -16.84 -3.74 -15.02
N SER A 157 -16.46 -4.98 -14.70
CA SER A 157 -17.20 -5.87 -13.80
C SER A 157 -17.28 -5.36 -12.36
N MET A 158 -16.24 -4.65 -11.90
CA MET A 158 -16.18 -4.11 -10.54
C MET A 158 -16.90 -2.77 -10.44
N VAL A 159 -16.82 -1.93 -11.47
CA VAL A 159 -17.56 -0.66 -11.55
C VAL A 159 -19.07 -0.91 -11.50
N MET A 160 -19.58 -1.98 -12.12
CA MET A 160 -20.99 -2.35 -12.05
C MET A 160 -21.43 -2.81 -10.65
N ASN A 161 -20.50 -3.29 -9.83
CA ASN A 161 -20.74 -3.76 -8.46
C ASN A 161 -20.21 -2.80 -7.38
N TYR A 162 -19.89 -1.56 -7.77
CA TYR A 162 -19.16 -0.59 -6.96
C TYR A 162 -19.71 -0.40 -5.52
N PRO A 163 -21.03 -0.29 -5.27
CA PRO A 163 -21.54 -0.12 -3.91
C PRO A 163 -21.16 -1.25 -2.96
N LYS A 164 -21.25 -2.52 -3.41
CA LYS A 164 -20.92 -3.70 -2.60
C LYS A 164 -19.42 -3.79 -2.32
N VAL A 165 -18.62 -3.41 -3.31
CA VAL A 165 -17.16 -3.37 -3.20
C VAL A 165 -16.77 -2.30 -2.18
N MET A 166 -17.36 -1.11 -2.26
CA MET A 166 -17.05 -0.03 -1.32
C MET A 166 -17.48 -0.29 0.10
N GLU A 167 -18.60 -0.98 0.32
CA GLU A 167 -19.02 -1.43 1.65
C GLU A 167 -18.03 -2.44 2.26
N ALA A 168 -17.52 -3.38 1.45
CA ALA A 168 -16.49 -4.32 1.90
C ALA A 168 -15.14 -3.61 2.19
N LEU A 169 -14.79 -2.61 1.38
CA LEU A 169 -13.54 -1.87 1.49
C LEU A 169 -13.53 -0.86 2.65
N SER A 170 -14.65 -0.19 2.94
CA SER A 170 -14.71 0.87 3.96
C SER A 170 -14.42 0.36 5.37
N THR A 171 -14.69 -0.92 5.64
CA THR A 171 -14.39 -1.56 6.93
C THR A 171 -12.96 -2.12 6.99
N ALA A 172 -12.27 -2.19 5.86
CA ALA A 172 -10.98 -2.85 5.74
C ALA A 172 -9.78 -1.92 5.99
N PHE A 173 -9.92 -0.60 5.92
CA PHE A 173 -8.81 0.32 6.15
C PHE A 173 -9.18 1.53 7.01
N ASP A 174 -8.19 2.06 7.72
CA ASP A 174 -8.30 3.33 8.47
C ASP A 174 -7.83 4.47 7.55
N THR A 175 -8.69 5.48 7.33
CA THR A 175 -8.40 6.63 6.47
C THR A 175 -9.01 7.92 7.00
N ASN A 176 -8.36 9.05 6.71
CA ASN A 176 -8.88 10.39 6.97
C ASN A 176 -9.62 11.01 5.76
N MET A 177 -9.79 10.27 4.66
CA MET A 177 -10.66 10.70 3.55
C MET A 177 -12.11 10.74 4.04
N SER A 178 -12.78 11.88 3.92
CA SER A 178 -14.17 11.99 4.36
C SER A 178 -15.09 11.11 3.49
N GLU A 179 -16.02 10.40 4.12
CA GLU A 179 -17.04 9.58 3.47
C GLU A 179 -18.10 10.41 2.72
N ASN A 180 -17.73 11.47 2.01
CA ASN A 180 -18.65 12.02 1.01
C ASN A 180 -18.74 11.00 -0.13
N ARG A 181 -19.68 10.06 0.02
CA ARG A 181 -19.96 8.86 -0.79
C ARG A 181 -20.02 9.08 -2.32
N ASN A 182 -20.04 10.33 -2.77
CA ASN A 182 -20.02 10.73 -4.18
C ASN A 182 -18.65 11.19 -4.71
N GLN A 183 -17.67 11.51 -3.86
CA GLN A 183 -16.37 12.04 -4.30
C GLN A 183 -15.32 10.96 -4.59
N ILE A 184 -15.33 9.84 -3.86
CA ILE A 184 -14.39 8.73 -4.12
C ILE A 184 -14.57 8.19 -5.56
N ALA A 185 -15.81 8.15 -6.07
CA ALA A 185 -16.11 7.73 -7.43
C ALA A 185 -15.74 8.77 -8.50
N VAL A 186 -15.67 10.06 -8.15
CA VAL A 186 -15.33 11.15 -9.06
C VAL A 186 -13.81 11.32 -9.15
N ASP A 187 -13.10 11.13 -8.04
CA ASP A 187 -11.64 11.25 -7.98
C ASP A 187 -10.94 10.04 -8.62
N PHE A 188 -11.51 8.83 -8.57
CA PHE A 188 -10.98 7.69 -9.32
C PHE A 188 -11.37 7.67 -10.81
N ARG A 189 -12.38 8.45 -11.24
CA ARG A 189 -12.72 8.65 -12.66
C ARG A 189 -11.82 9.68 -13.35
N THR A 190 -11.07 10.45 -12.57
CA THR A 190 -10.12 11.45 -13.07
C THR A 190 -8.66 10.98 -13.00
N VAL A 191 -8.44 9.69 -12.73
CA VAL A 191 -7.14 9.00 -12.87
C VAL A 191 -7.17 8.10 -14.09
#